data_AF-A0A958I9X5-F1
#
_entry.id   AF-A0A958I9X5-F1
#
_cell.length_a   1.000
_cell.length_b   1.000
_cell.length_c   1.000
_cell.angle_alpha   90.00
_cell.angle_beta   90.00
_cell.angle_gamma   90.00
#
_symmetry.space_group_name_H-M   'P 1'
#
loop_
_entity.id
_entity.type
_entity.pdbx_description
1 polymer ?
#
loop_
_entity_poly.entity_id
_entity_poly.type
_entity_poly.pdbx_seq_one_letter_code
_entity_poly.pdbx_strand_id
1 'polypeptide(L)'
;MKRISPDTTKQAVQALAIIATIFALDQICKTLAQGYLAPSGSVDILGDILRFTYIENRGIAFGITIGNRFVFNSLSILAVLFLLVYMIKLSHVPRLRLAFAAILGGAAGNLTDRLSQGRVIDFFDLDFPDVVFPGIRLFNLDLAGFTLERWPVFNVADIAVFFGMLAIFSWVLSDFYPSNSLSNVRNEKA
;
A
#
# COMPACT_ATOMS: atom_id res chain seq x y z
N MET A 1 17.70 26.45 -18.96
CA MET A 1 16.49 25.61 -18.83
C MET A 1 16.60 24.42 -19.78
N LYS A 2 16.77 23.18 -19.27
CA LYS A 2 16.69 21.97 -20.11
C LYS A 2 15.23 21.79 -20.54
N ARG A 3 14.94 21.78 -21.85
CA ARG A 3 13.60 21.44 -22.37
C ARG A 3 13.25 20.02 -21.95
N ILE A 4 12.12 19.84 -21.28
CA ILE A 4 11.54 18.53 -20.96
C ILE A 4 11.06 17.90 -22.27
N SER A 5 11.42 16.64 -22.53
CA SER A 5 11.02 15.95 -23.75
C SER A 5 9.50 15.65 -23.76
N PRO A 6 8.84 15.58 -24.93
CA PRO A 6 7.41 15.23 -25.01
C PRO A 6 7.05 13.91 -24.30
N ASP A 7 7.94 12.93 -24.32
CA ASP A 7 7.75 11.64 -23.63
C ASP A 7 7.75 11.79 -22.11
N THR A 8 8.59 12.68 -21.57
CA THR A 8 8.63 12.95 -20.13
C THR A 8 7.34 13.62 -19.65
N THR A 9 6.78 14.53 -20.47
CA THR A 9 5.48 15.19 -20.20
C THR A 9 4.34 14.19 -20.20
N LYS A 10 4.26 13.32 -21.21
CA LYS A 10 3.24 12.26 -21.29
C LYS A 10 3.26 11.35 -20.06
N GLN A 11 4.44 10.89 -19.66
CA GLN A 11 4.60 10.05 -18.48
C GLN A 11 4.24 10.76 -17.17
N ALA A 12 4.45 12.08 -17.08
CA ALA A 12 4.05 12.87 -15.91
C ALA A 12 2.53 13.00 -15.82
N VAL A 13 1.87 13.29 -16.95
CA VAL A 13 0.40 13.33 -17.04
C VAL A 13 -0.21 11.97 -16.65
N GLN A 14 0.37 10.87 -17.14
CA GLN A 14 -0.08 9.52 -16.77
C GLN A 14 0.06 9.25 -15.27
N ALA A 15 1.19 9.62 -14.66
CA ALA A 15 1.39 9.45 -13.22
C ALA A 15 0.38 10.27 -12.40
N LEU A 16 0.14 11.54 -12.78
CA LEU A 16 -0.84 12.40 -12.12
C LEU A 16 -2.26 11.86 -12.27
N ALA A 17 -2.62 11.34 -13.45
CA ALA A 17 -3.93 10.73 -13.67
C ALA A 17 -4.14 9.50 -12.79
N ILE A 18 -3.12 8.65 -12.62
CA ILE A 18 -3.17 7.48 -11.72
C ILE A 18 -3.33 7.91 -10.27
N ILE A 19 -2.53 8.88 -9.80
CA ILE A 19 -2.62 9.42 -8.44
C ILE A 19 -4.04 9.93 -8.18
N ALA A 20 -4.55 10.78 -9.08
CA ALA A 20 -5.88 11.37 -8.95
C ALA A 20 -7.00 10.32 -8.97
N THR A 21 -6.88 9.31 -9.83
CA THR A 21 -7.87 8.23 -9.95
C THR A 21 -7.92 7.40 -8.67
N ILE A 22 -6.78 6.95 -8.16
CA ILE A 22 -6.70 6.15 -6.93
C ILE A 22 -7.22 6.95 -5.75
N PHE A 23 -6.78 8.21 -5.63
CA PHE A 23 -7.25 9.10 -4.56
C PHE A 23 -8.77 9.28 -4.61
N ALA A 24 -9.33 9.56 -5.78
CA ALA A 24 -10.77 9.77 -5.94
C ALA A 24 -11.56 8.49 -5.61
N LEU A 25 -11.13 7.34 -6.13
CA LEU A 25 -11.77 6.05 -5.85
C LEU A 25 -11.74 5.73 -4.35
N ASP A 26 -10.60 5.93 -3.69
CA ASP A 26 -10.47 5.72 -2.24
C ASP A 26 -11.45 6.59 -1.45
N GLN A 27 -11.48 7.91 -1.72
CA GLN A 27 -12.36 8.83 -1.00
C GLN A 27 -13.85 8.56 -1.27
N ILE A 28 -14.21 8.20 -2.51
CA ILE A 28 -15.58 7.80 -2.85
C ILE A 28 -15.97 6.54 -2.09
N CYS A 29 -15.16 5.48 -2.14
CA CYS A 29 -15.47 4.23 -1.45
C CYS A 29 -15.56 4.39 0.07
N LYS A 30 -14.69 5.20 0.68
CA LYS A 30 -14.75 5.51 2.12
C LYS A 30 -16.02 6.29 2.49
N THR A 31 -16.42 7.25 1.66
CA THR A 31 -17.68 7.98 1.84
C THR A 31 -18.88 7.03 1.76
N LEU A 32 -18.87 6.11 0.79
CA LEU A 32 -19.90 5.07 0.67
C LEU A 32 -19.90 4.12 1.87
N ALA A 33 -18.72 3.66 2.31
CA ALA A 33 -18.58 2.82 3.50
C ALA A 33 -19.14 3.51 4.75
N GLN A 34 -18.85 4.79 4.93
CA GLN A 34 -19.41 5.57 6.04
C GLN A 34 -20.94 5.69 5.96
N GLY A 35 -21.50 5.90 4.77
CA GLY A 35 -22.95 6.04 4.60
C GLY A 35 -23.73 4.73 4.75
N TYR A 36 -23.19 3.62 4.23
CA TYR A 36 -23.91 2.35 4.12
C TYR A 36 -23.50 1.31 5.15
N LEU A 37 -22.24 1.28 5.60
CA LEU A 37 -21.73 0.26 6.50
C LEU A 37 -21.68 0.72 7.96
N ALA A 38 -21.46 2.00 8.24
CA ALA A 38 -21.42 2.49 9.62
C ALA A 38 -22.69 2.18 10.44
N PRO A 39 -23.93 2.23 9.87
CA PRO A 39 -25.13 1.85 10.61
C PRO A 39 -25.25 0.34 10.87
N SER A 40 -24.73 -0.50 9.96
CA SER A 40 -24.89 -1.96 10.00
C SER A 40 -23.70 -2.69 10.62
N GLY A 41 -22.53 -2.04 10.71
CA GLY A 41 -21.27 -2.62 11.17
C GLY A 41 -20.59 -3.48 10.11
N SER A 42 -21.22 -4.58 9.71
CA SER A 42 -20.67 -5.52 8.71
C SER A 42 -21.77 -6.09 7.80
N VAL A 43 -21.42 -6.36 6.55
CA VAL A 43 -22.28 -6.99 5.55
C VAL A 43 -21.52 -8.14 4.90
N ASP A 44 -22.10 -9.34 4.96
CA ASP A 44 -21.55 -10.53 4.31
C ASP A 44 -21.79 -10.47 2.80
N ILE A 45 -20.72 -10.60 2.01
CA ILE A 45 -20.80 -10.63 0.54
C ILE A 45 -20.65 -12.05 0.03
N LEU A 46 -19.69 -12.81 0.58
CA LEU A 46 -19.45 -14.20 0.25
C LEU A 46 -19.14 -15.00 1.53
N GLY A 47 -20.17 -15.23 2.34
CA GLY A 47 -20.05 -15.88 3.64
C GLY A 47 -18.96 -15.21 4.48
N ASP A 48 -18.09 -16.01 5.09
CA ASP A 48 -17.01 -15.51 5.95
C ASP A 48 -15.80 -15.00 5.17
N ILE A 49 -15.65 -15.37 3.88
CA ILE A 49 -14.46 -15.10 3.05
C ILE A 49 -14.35 -13.62 2.69
N LEU A 50 -15.46 -13.00 2.29
CA LEU A 50 -15.51 -11.59 1.91
C LEU A 50 -16.69 -10.92 2.60
N ARG A 51 -16.36 -9.91 3.40
CA ARG A 51 -17.29 -9.02 4.07
C ARG A 51 -16.94 -7.57 3.76
N PHE A 52 -17.92 -6.69 3.92
CA PHE A 52 -17.68 -5.27 4.05
C PHE A 52 -17.94 -4.84 5.48
N THR A 53 -16.88 -4.49 6.21
CA THR A 53 -16.92 -4.20 7.65
C THR A 53 -16.41 -2.80 7.92
N TYR A 54 -17.23 -1.90 8.48
CA TYR A 54 -16.83 -0.53 8.77
C TYR A 54 -15.88 -0.48 9.97
N ILE A 55 -14.63 -0.08 9.73
CA ILE A 55 -13.61 0.09 10.76
C ILE A 55 -13.04 1.51 10.74
N GLU A 56 -12.95 2.12 11.92
CA GLU A 56 -12.26 3.40 12.13
C GLU A 56 -10.84 3.17 12.65
N ASN A 57 -9.88 3.21 11.74
CA ASN A 57 -8.48 2.95 12.06
C ASN A 57 -7.76 4.22 12.51
N ARG A 58 -7.46 4.30 13.80
CA ARG A 58 -6.71 5.41 14.42
C ARG A 58 -5.20 5.14 14.53
N GLY A 59 -4.75 3.94 14.17
CA GLY A 59 -3.37 3.47 14.33
C GLY A 59 -2.55 3.42 13.05
N ILE A 60 -1.37 2.78 13.14
CA ILE A 60 -0.39 2.62 12.07
C ILE A 60 -0.36 1.15 11.63
N ALA A 61 -1.47 0.63 11.10
CA ALA A 61 -1.68 -0.80 10.81
C ALA A 61 -1.48 -1.74 12.04
N PHE A 62 -2.12 -2.92 12.02
CA PHE A 62 -1.98 -3.98 13.04
C PHE A 62 -2.18 -3.53 14.52
N GLY A 63 -2.94 -2.47 14.78
CA GLY A 63 -3.17 -1.96 16.14
C GLY A 63 -1.94 -1.35 16.83
N ILE A 64 -0.80 -1.20 16.14
CA ILE A 64 0.42 -0.63 16.71
C ILE A 64 0.26 0.89 16.78
N THR A 65 0.36 1.43 18.00
CA THR A 65 0.41 2.87 18.24
C THR A 65 1.85 3.25 18.57
N ILE A 66 2.59 3.77 17.58
CA ILE A 66 3.93 4.33 17.82
C ILE A 66 3.78 5.82 18.08
N GLY A 67 3.96 6.22 19.34
CA GLY A 67 3.90 7.62 19.75
C GLY A 67 2.50 8.23 19.64
N ASN A 68 2.42 9.54 19.48
CA ASN A 68 1.15 10.25 19.34
C ASN A 68 0.79 10.45 17.85
N ARG A 69 -0.48 10.81 17.59
CA ARG A 69 -1.01 11.14 16.25
C ARG A 69 -0.13 12.12 15.45
N PHE A 70 0.58 13.04 16.11
CA PHE A 70 1.43 14.01 15.44
C PHE A 70 2.68 13.37 14.86
N VAL A 71 3.32 12.45 15.57
CA VAL A 71 4.50 11.70 15.08
C VAL A 71 4.13 10.93 13.82
N PHE A 72 3.01 10.23 13.86
CA PHE A 72 2.57 9.40 12.74
C PHE A 72 2.17 10.22 11.50
N ASN A 73 1.41 11.29 11.69
CA ASN A 73 1.05 12.19 10.59
C ASN A 73 2.31 12.83 9.98
N SER A 74 3.26 13.23 10.81
CA SER A 74 4.54 13.79 10.35
C SER A 74 5.35 12.79 9.53
N LEU A 75 5.44 11.54 9.98
CA LEU A 75 6.13 10.48 9.24
C LEU A 75 5.45 10.18 7.90
N SER A 76 4.11 10.14 7.89
CA SER A 76 3.32 9.92 6.67
C SER A 76 3.51 11.06 5.67
N ILE A 77 3.47 12.32 6.13
CA ILE A 77 3.77 13.50 5.30
C ILE A 77 5.19 13.40 4.72
N LEU A 78 6.18 13.09 5.57
CA LEU A 78 7.56 12.97 5.13
C LEU A 78 7.75 11.86 4.10
N ALA A 79 7.10 10.71 4.29
CA ALA A 79 7.11 9.61 3.33
C ALA A 79 6.49 10.01 1.98
N VAL A 80 5.34 10.67 1.97
CA VAL A 80 4.69 11.18 0.75
C VAL A 80 5.59 12.19 0.02
N LEU A 81 6.18 13.15 0.75
CA LEU A 81 7.09 14.14 0.16
C LEU A 81 8.34 13.49 -0.41
N PHE A 82 8.94 12.54 0.31
CA PHE A 82 10.09 11.78 -0.14
C PHE A 82 9.78 11.01 -1.43
N LEU A 83 8.67 10.27 -1.47
CA LEU A 83 8.25 9.50 -2.65
C LEU A 83 7.94 10.41 -3.84
N LEU A 84 7.34 11.58 -3.61
CA LEU A 84 7.06 12.56 -4.67
C LEU A 84 8.36 13.09 -5.29
N VAL A 85 9.32 13.52 -4.45
CA VAL A 85 10.63 13.99 -4.90
C VAL A 85 11.38 12.88 -5.63
N TYR A 86 11.32 11.65 -5.10
CA TYR A 86 12.01 10.51 -5.69
C TYR A 86 11.41 10.11 -7.04
N MET A 87 10.09 10.11 -7.18
CA MET A 87 9.39 9.87 -8.45
C MET A 87 9.78 10.89 -9.52
N ILE A 88 9.91 12.18 -9.16
CA ILE A 88 10.36 13.23 -10.09
C ILE A 88 11.80 12.98 -10.55
N LYS A 89 12.68 12.50 -9.65
CA LYS A 89 14.08 12.18 -9.98
C LYS A 89 14.21 10.92 -10.85
N LEU A 90 13.38 9.90 -10.64
CA LEU A 90 13.39 8.62 -11.37
C LEU A 90 12.73 8.67 -12.75
N SER A 91 12.73 9.84 -13.40
CA SER A 91 11.98 10.10 -14.63
C SER A 91 12.31 9.18 -15.82
N HIS A 92 13.36 8.37 -15.75
CA HIS A 92 13.85 7.52 -16.84
C HIS A 92 13.30 6.08 -16.86
N VAL A 93 12.60 5.62 -15.81
CA VAL A 93 12.03 4.25 -15.74
C VAL A 93 10.50 4.30 -15.66
N PRO A 94 9.79 4.18 -16.80
CA PRO A 94 8.33 4.39 -16.84
C PRO A 94 7.55 3.48 -15.89
N ARG A 95 7.92 2.19 -15.79
CA ARG A 95 7.24 1.21 -14.93
C ARG A 95 7.33 1.58 -13.44
N LEU A 96 8.50 2.01 -12.97
CA LEU A 96 8.69 2.49 -11.60
C LEU A 96 7.86 3.74 -11.32
N ARG A 97 7.78 4.67 -12.29
CA ARG A 97 6.96 5.88 -12.13
C ARG A 97 5.49 5.53 -11.87
N LEU A 98 4.94 4.55 -12.58
CA LEU A 98 3.55 4.11 -12.35
C LEU A 98 3.38 3.47 -10.97
N ALA A 99 4.37 2.69 -10.51
CA ALA A 99 4.36 2.11 -9.18
C ALA A 99 4.40 3.18 -8.08
N PHE A 100 5.26 4.19 -8.21
CA PHE A 100 5.28 5.35 -7.31
C PHE A 100 3.98 6.15 -7.36
N ALA A 101 3.39 6.33 -8.54
CA ALA A 101 2.10 7.01 -8.68
C ALA A 101 0.98 6.26 -7.92
N ALA A 102 0.97 4.92 -7.95
CA ALA A 102 0.03 4.12 -7.18
C ALA A 102 0.21 4.29 -5.67
N ILE A 103 1.46 4.21 -5.19
CA ILE A 103 1.79 4.41 -3.77
C ILE A 103 1.40 5.83 -3.33
N LEU A 104 1.72 6.86 -4.12
CA LEU A 104 1.41 8.24 -3.82
C LEU A 104 -0.10 8.50 -3.77
N GLY A 105 -0.88 7.94 -4.70
CA GLY A 105 -2.34 8.04 -4.68
C GLY A 105 -2.94 7.44 -3.41
N GLY A 106 -2.52 6.23 -3.04
CA GLY A 106 -2.98 5.58 -1.82
C GLY A 106 -2.53 6.30 -0.55
N ALA A 107 -1.25 6.64 -0.45
CA ALA A 107 -0.70 7.37 0.69
C ALA A 107 -1.36 8.74 0.87
N ALA A 108 -1.68 9.45 -0.22
CA ALA A 108 -2.41 10.71 -0.16
C ALA A 108 -3.85 10.54 0.37
N GLY A 109 -4.60 9.53 -0.08
CA GLY A 109 -5.96 9.28 0.42
C GLY A 109 -5.98 8.98 1.92
N ASN A 110 -5.11 8.08 2.35
CA ASN A 110 -4.92 7.71 3.75
C ASN A 110 -4.37 8.84 4.64
N LEU A 111 -3.56 9.75 4.08
CA LEU A 111 -3.09 10.94 4.79
C LEU A 111 -4.21 11.99 4.92
N THR A 112 -5.00 12.20 3.86
CA THR A 112 -6.12 13.15 3.88
C THR A 112 -7.11 12.82 4.99
N ASP A 113 -7.49 11.55 5.14
CA ASP A 113 -8.37 11.12 6.24
C ASP A 113 -7.78 11.43 7.63
N ARG A 114 -6.49 11.16 7.81
CA ARG A 114 -5.83 11.41 9.10
C ARG A 114 -5.76 12.89 9.45
N LEU A 115 -5.61 13.75 8.44
CA LEU A 115 -5.59 15.20 8.64
C LEU A 115 -7.00 15.77 8.82
N SER A 116 -8.01 15.24 8.13
CA SER A 116 -9.38 15.77 8.14
C SER A 116 -10.21 15.28 9.32
N GLN A 117 -10.10 14.00 9.66
CA GLN A 117 -10.94 13.33 10.66
C GLN A 117 -10.15 12.59 11.76
N GLY A 118 -8.81 12.51 11.65
CA GLY A 118 -7.97 11.88 12.68
C GLY A 118 -8.04 10.35 12.71
N ARG A 119 -8.62 9.73 11.67
CA ARG A 119 -8.84 8.29 11.51
C ARG A 119 -8.91 7.94 10.03
N VAL A 120 -8.59 6.71 9.67
CA VAL A 120 -8.82 6.16 8.33
C VAL A 120 -10.05 5.26 8.37
N ILE A 121 -10.85 5.28 7.29
CA ILE A 121 -11.98 4.36 7.13
C ILE A 121 -11.51 3.14 6.34
N ASP A 122 -11.59 1.98 6.97
CA ASP A 122 -11.29 0.67 6.37
C ASP A 122 -12.59 -0.12 6.20
N PHE A 123 -12.71 -0.90 5.12
CA PHE A 123 -13.98 -1.56 4.78
C PHE A 123 -13.88 -2.88 4.02
N PHE A 124 -12.75 -3.21 3.38
CA PHE A 124 -12.54 -4.54 2.81
C PHE A 124 -12.10 -5.50 3.89
N ASP A 125 -12.94 -6.47 4.20
CA ASP A 125 -12.72 -7.48 5.22
C ASP A 125 -12.63 -8.86 4.55
N LEU A 126 -11.41 -9.39 4.46
CA LEU A 126 -11.10 -10.66 3.82
C LEU A 126 -10.64 -11.68 4.83
N ASP A 127 -11.13 -12.91 4.68
CA ASP A 127 -10.65 -14.04 5.43
C ASP A 127 -9.70 -14.90 4.61
N PHE A 128 -8.58 -15.25 5.22
CA PHE A 128 -7.61 -16.19 4.69
C PHE A 128 -7.26 -17.19 5.79
N PRO A 129 -6.69 -18.37 5.46
CA PRO A 129 -6.27 -19.31 6.48
C PRO A 129 -5.36 -18.66 7.54
N ASP A 130 -5.59 -19.02 8.81
CA ASP A 130 -4.86 -18.49 9.96
C ASP A 130 -3.35 -18.50 9.73
N VAL A 131 -2.72 -17.35 9.94
CA VAL A 131 -1.26 -17.24 9.86
C VAL A 131 -0.69 -17.35 11.27
N VAL A 132 -0.03 -18.48 11.56
CA VAL A 132 0.60 -18.73 12.85
C VAL A 132 2.07 -18.28 12.81
N PHE A 133 2.42 -17.32 13.66
CA PHE A 133 3.79 -16.94 13.95
C PHE A 133 4.26 -17.67 15.20
N PRO A 134 5.13 -18.69 15.09
CA PRO A 134 5.61 -19.41 16.25
C PRO A 134 6.48 -18.51 17.12
N GLY A 135 6.44 -18.74 18.43
CA GLY A 135 7.33 -18.05 19.36
C GLY A 135 8.80 -18.38 19.09
N ILE A 136 9.68 -17.40 19.26
CA ILE A 136 11.10 -17.53 19.00
C ILE A 136 11.86 -17.32 20.31
N ARG A 137 12.68 -18.30 20.71
CA ARG A 137 13.71 -18.11 21.73
C ARG A 137 15.02 -17.69 21.09
N LEU A 138 15.49 -16.50 21.42
CA LEU A 138 16.80 -15.99 21.02
C LEU A 138 17.62 -15.66 22.27
N PHE A 139 18.68 -16.44 22.52
CA PHE A 139 19.47 -16.33 23.75
C PHE A 139 18.60 -16.46 25.01
N ASN A 140 18.50 -15.39 25.82
CA ASN A 140 17.66 -15.32 27.04
C ASN A 140 16.35 -14.54 26.82
N LEU A 141 15.98 -14.26 25.57
CA LEU A 141 14.73 -13.59 25.20
C LEU A 141 13.74 -14.62 24.63
N ASP A 142 12.58 -14.69 25.29
CA ASP A 142 11.40 -15.41 24.82
C ASP A 142 10.48 -14.42 24.09
N LEU A 143 10.41 -14.53 22.76
CA LEU A 143 9.44 -13.80 21.96
C LEU A 143 8.20 -14.67 21.82
N ALA A 144 7.09 -14.24 22.40
CA ALA A 144 5.81 -14.94 22.25
C ALA A 144 5.38 -14.96 20.78
N GLY A 145 4.88 -16.11 20.35
CA GLY A 145 4.21 -16.25 19.06
C GLY A 145 2.81 -15.62 19.10
N PHE A 146 2.22 -15.43 17.93
CA PHE A 146 0.84 -14.97 17.80
C PHE A 146 0.20 -15.59 16.56
N THR A 147 -1.13 -15.69 16.57
CA THR A 147 -1.91 -16.15 15.42
C THR A 147 -2.69 -14.97 14.87
N LEU A 148 -2.58 -14.76 13.56
CA LEU A 148 -3.45 -13.86 12.82
C LEU A 148 -4.63 -14.67 12.30
N GLU A 149 -5.73 -14.66 13.06
CA GLU A 149 -6.97 -15.41 12.76
C GLU A 149 -7.75 -14.81 11.59
N ARG A 150 -7.53 -13.54 11.28
CA ARG A 150 -8.19 -12.86 10.17
C ARG A 150 -7.32 -11.71 9.66
N TRP A 151 -7.38 -11.47 8.36
CA TRP A 151 -6.60 -10.37 7.78
C TRP A 151 -7.13 -9.02 8.26
N PRO A 152 -6.25 -8.04 8.56
CA PRO A 152 -6.70 -6.71 8.93
C PRO A 152 -7.56 -6.07 7.84
N VAL A 153 -8.69 -5.47 8.23
CA VAL A 153 -9.55 -4.73 7.31
C VAL A 153 -8.77 -3.57 6.68
N PHE A 154 -8.96 -3.35 5.38
CA PHE A 154 -8.19 -2.37 4.60
C PHE A 154 -9.10 -1.58 3.64
N ASN A 155 -8.52 -0.62 2.91
CA ASN A 155 -9.23 0.21 1.93
C ASN A 155 -8.55 0.22 0.56
N VAL A 156 -9.08 1.01 -0.39
CA VAL A 156 -8.54 1.13 -1.75
C VAL A 156 -7.13 1.73 -1.75
N ALA A 157 -6.86 2.72 -0.88
CA ALA A 157 -5.53 3.27 -0.74
C ALA A 157 -4.49 2.22 -0.32
N ASP A 158 -4.82 1.30 0.59
CA ASP A 158 -3.91 0.23 1.02
C ASP A 158 -3.61 -0.76 -0.12
N ILE A 159 -4.63 -1.12 -0.91
CA ILE A 159 -4.46 -1.95 -2.12
C ILE A 159 -3.46 -1.29 -3.08
N ALA A 160 -3.62 0.01 -3.34
CA ALA A 160 -2.75 0.75 -4.25
C ALA A 160 -1.31 0.81 -3.74
N VAL A 161 -1.11 1.04 -2.44
CA VAL A 161 0.22 1.01 -1.81
C VAL A 161 0.83 -0.38 -1.92
N PHE A 162 0.08 -1.43 -1.59
CA PHE A 162 0.57 -2.81 -1.65
C PHE A 162 1.05 -3.21 -3.05
N PHE A 163 0.22 -3.02 -4.08
CA PHE A 163 0.59 -3.38 -5.45
C PHE A 163 1.70 -2.48 -6.02
N GLY A 164 1.73 -1.21 -5.64
CA GLY A 164 2.84 -0.32 -5.99
C GLY A 164 4.16 -0.79 -5.37
N MET A 165 4.16 -1.17 -4.10
CA MET A 165 5.33 -1.74 -3.42
C MET A 165 5.77 -3.07 -4.05
N LEU A 166 4.81 -3.95 -4.36
CA LEU A 166 5.08 -5.23 -5.03
C LEU A 166 5.71 -5.03 -6.42
N ALA A 167 5.25 -4.03 -7.19
CA ALA A 167 5.82 -3.70 -8.49
C ALA A 167 7.26 -3.19 -8.38
N ILE A 168 7.57 -2.34 -7.39
CA ILE A 168 8.94 -1.89 -7.11
C ILE A 168 9.81 -3.08 -6.70
N PHE A 169 9.32 -3.93 -5.79
CA PHE A 169 10.06 -5.09 -5.31
C PHE A 169 10.36 -6.08 -6.44
N SER A 170 9.39 -6.37 -7.31
CA SER A 170 9.57 -7.20 -8.50
C SER A 170 10.62 -6.63 -9.46
N TRP A 171 10.62 -5.31 -9.66
CA TRP A 171 11.64 -4.65 -10.46
C TRP A 171 13.04 -4.78 -9.83
N VAL A 172 13.16 -4.54 -8.52
CA VAL A 172 14.43 -4.71 -7.79
C VAL A 172 14.94 -6.15 -7.93
N LEU A 173 14.08 -7.15 -7.73
CA LEU A 173 14.46 -8.55 -7.89
C LEU A 173 14.92 -8.89 -9.32
N SER A 174 14.30 -8.29 -10.33
CA SER A 174 14.68 -8.51 -11.73
C SER A 174 16.08 -7.97 -12.05
N ASP A 175 16.52 -6.91 -11.37
CA ASP A 175 17.88 -6.37 -11.51
C ASP A 175 18.92 -7.26 -10.81
N PHE A 176 18.56 -7.93 -9.71
CA PHE A 176 19.45 -8.86 -9.00
C PHE A 176 19.57 -10.23 -9.69
N TYR A 177 18.55 -10.67 -10.43
CA TYR A 177 18.55 -11.96 -11.12
C TYR A 177 18.38 -11.77 -12.64
N PRO A 178 19.41 -11.27 -13.34
CA PRO A 178 19.33 -11.05 -14.78
C PRO A 178 19.07 -12.38 -15.50
N SER A 179 18.05 -12.39 -16.35
CA SER A 179 17.52 -13.57 -17.06
C SER A 179 18.57 -14.32 -17.90
N ASN A 180 19.69 -13.68 -18.24
CA ASN A 180 20.79 -14.28 -18.98
C ASN A 180 21.50 -15.41 -18.22
N SER A 181 21.44 -15.41 -16.88
CA SER A 181 22.04 -16.45 -16.03
C SER A 181 21.40 -17.83 -16.23
N LEU A 182 20.08 -17.88 -16.43
CA LEU A 182 19.33 -19.14 -16.63
C LEU A 182 19.53 -19.73 -18.04
N SER A 183 19.79 -18.88 -19.04
CA SER A 183 20.06 -19.34 -20.41
C SER A 183 21.44 -20.00 -20.54
N ASN A 184 22.45 -19.51 -19.82
CA ASN A 184 23.80 -20.08 -19.85
C ASN A 184 23.84 -21.46 -19.18
N VAL A 185 23.13 -21.67 -18.06
CA VAL A 185 23.04 -22.97 -17.40
C VAL A 185 22.31 -24.02 -18.25
N ARG A 186 21.34 -23.59 -19.07
CA ARG A 186 20.64 -24.50 -19.99
C ARG A 186 21.52 -24.90 -21.18
N ASN A 187 22.42 -24.01 -21.64
CA ASN A 187 23.35 -24.28 -22.73
C ASN A 187 24.59 -25.09 -22.30
N GLU A 188 24.98 -25.06 -21.01
CA GLU A 188 26.05 -25.92 -20.49
C GLU A 188 25.61 -27.37 -20.22
N LYS A 189 24.30 -27.63 -20.20
CA LYS A 189 23.72 -28.97 -19.95
C LYS A 189 23.18 -29.66 -21.21
N ALA A 190 23.37 -29.06 -22.38
CA ALA A 190 23.00 -29.60 -23.69
C ALA A 190 24.26 -29.98 -24.47
#